data_AF-A0A1I3KFK5-F1
#
_entry.id   AF-A0A1I3KFK5-F1
#
_cell.length_a   1.000
_cell.length_b   1.000
_cell.length_c   1.000
_cell.angle_alpha   90.00
_cell.angle_beta   90.00
_cell.angle_gamma   90.00
#
_symmetry.space_group_name_H-M   'P 1'
#
loop_
_entity.id
_entity.type
_entity.pdbx_description
1 polymer ?
#
loop_
_entity_poly.entity_id
_entity_poly.type
_entity_poly.pdbx_seq_one_letter_code
_entity_poly.pdbx_strand_id
1 'polypeptide(L)' 'MPNVLYAGLRNPERDLSIINALAGKSISEVAEHLALAPSTVRAAQRRMADLATFNLTLTGGG' A
#
# COMPACT_ATOMS: atom_id res chain seq x y z
N MET A 1 -3.76 -18.79 -7.35
CA MET A 1 -3.36 -17.57 -6.63
C MET A 1 -4.34 -16.47 -6.99
N PRO A 2 -5.00 -15.80 -6.04
CA PRO A 2 -5.99 -14.78 -6.37
C PRO A 2 -5.29 -13.64 -7.09
N ASN A 3 -5.75 -13.31 -8.30
CA ASN A 3 -5.35 -12.13 -9.05
C ASN A 3 -5.95 -10.91 -8.33
N VAL A 4 -5.28 -10.44 -7.28
CA VAL A 4 -5.68 -9.20 -6.58
C VAL A 4 -5.32 -8.04 -7.50
N LEU A 5 -6.28 -7.66 -8.34
CA LEU A 5 -6.20 -6.46 -9.16
C LEU A 5 -6.42 -5.26 -8.23
N TYR A 6 -5.34 -4.56 -7.87
CA TYR A 6 -5.44 -3.27 -7.19
C TYR A 6 -5.85 -2.20 -8.20
N ALA A 7 -7.13 -2.20 -8.58
CA ALA A 7 -7.71 -1.21 -9.47
C ALA A 7 -7.44 0.20 -8.90
N GLY A 8 -6.67 1.01 -9.63
CA GLY A 8 -6.29 2.38 -9.23
C GLY A 8 -4.84 2.57 -8.79
N LEU A 9 -4.05 1.51 -8.57
CA LEU A 9 -2.61 1.66 -8.32
C LEU A 9 -1.82 1.73 -9.63
N ARG A 10 -1.01 2.77 -9.80
CA ARG A 10 -0.08 2.89 -10.95
C ARG A 10 1.02 1.83 -10.95
N ASN A 11 1.41 1.33 -9.77
CA ASN A 11 2.39 0.26 -9.62
C ASN A 11 2.05 -0.57 -8.36
N PRO A 12 1.18 -1.58 -8.51
CA PRO A 12 0.68 -2.34 -7.37
C PRO A 12 1.76 -3.17 -6.69
N GLU A 13 2.70 -3.74 -7.43
CA GLU A 13 3.78 -4.57 -6.88
C GLU A 13 4.69 -3.78 -5.94
N ARG A 14 5.04 -2.55 -6.32
CA ARG A 14 5.86 -1.68 -5.48
C ARG A 14 5.14 -1.28 -4.20
N ASP A 15 3.87 -0.90 -4.29
CA ASP A 15 3.10 -0.46 -3.12
C ASP A 15 2.85 -1.66 -2.17
N LEU A 16 2.64 -2.88 -2.70
CA LEU A 16 2.61 -4.12 -1.93
C LEU A 16 3.92 -4.40 -1.19
N SER A 17 5.06 -4.28 -1.90
CA SER A 17 6.39 -4.47 -1.30
C SER A 17 6.62 -3.50 -0.14
N ILE A 18 6.22 -2.24 -0.31
CA ILE A 18 6.29 -1.21 0.73
C ILE A 18 5.41 -1.58 1.93
N ILE A 19 4.16 -1.99 1.71
CA ILE A 19 3.24 -2.37 2.81
C ILE A 19 3.73 -3.60 3.55
N ASN A 20 4.20 -4.62 2.83
CA ASN A 20 4.75 -5.83 3.44
C ASN A 20 5.99 -5.50 4.29
N ALA A 21 6.85 -4.58 3.82
CA ALA A 21 8.00 -4.13 4.58
C ALA A 21 7.62 -3.31 5.83
N LEU A 22 6.55 -2.50 5.74
CA LEU A 22 6.03 -1.72 6.87
C LEU A 22 5.40 -2.58 7.97
N ALA A 23 5.10 -3.86 7.73
CA ALA A 23 4.54 -4.76 8.74
C ALA A 23 5.48 -5.01 9.94
N GLY A 24 6.78 -4.77 9.78
CA GLY A 24 7.78 -4.97 10.83
C GLY A 24 8.87 -3.91 10.91
N LYS A 25 8.76 -2.81 10.15
CA LYS A 25 9.76 -1.74 10.08
C LYS A 25 9.09 -0.37 10.05
N SER A 26 9.79 0.65 10.53
CA SER A 26 9.37 2.04 10.40
C SER A 26 9.50 2.55 8.96
N ILE A 27 8.80 3.65 8.66
CA ILE A 27 8.83 4.31 7.34
C ILE A 27 10.26 4.66 6.91
N SER A 28 11.10 5.13 7.84
CA SER A 28 12.49 5.50 7.55
C SER A 28 13.33 4.28 7.18
N GLU A 29 13.19 3.18 7.92
CA GLU A 29 13.90 1.93 7.64
C GLU A 29 13.47 1.30 6.32
N VAL A 30 12.18 1.37 5.98
CA VAL A 30 11.66 0.89 4.69
C VAL A 30 12.15 1.77 3.54
N ALA A 31 12.20 3.09 3.74
CA ALA A 31 12.71 4.04 2.77
C ALA A 31 14.19 3.77 2.46
N GLU A 32 15.02 3.55 3.49
CA GLU A 32 16.43 3.18 3.32
C GLU A 32 16.58 1.82 2.63
N HIS A 33 15.85 0.80 3.09
CA HIS A 33 15.93 -0.56 2.55
C HIS A 33 15.52 -0.66 1.08
N LEU A 34 14.55 0.15 0.65
CA LEU A 34 14.07 0.18 -0.73
C LEU A 34 14.72 1.28 -1.58
N ALA A 35 15.68 2.03 -1.02
CA ALA A 35 16.29 3.20 -1.66
C ALA A 35 15.25 4.21 -2.20
N LEU A 36 14.19 4.46 -1.42
CA LEU A 36 13.10 5.36 -1.74
C LEU A 36 13.10 6.58 -0.81
N ALA A 37 12.44 7.65 -1.23
CA ALA A 37 12.16 8.77 -0.33
C ALA A 37 11.07 8.36 0.70
N PRO A 38 11.18 8.77 1.98
CA PRO A 38 10.14 8.53 2.99
C PRO A 38 8.76 9.07 2.60
N SER A 39 8.71 10.14 1.81
CA SER A 39 7.46 10.69 1.25
C SER A 39 6.78 9.71 0.28
N THR A 40 7.55 8.96 -0.51
CA THR A 40 7.04 7.92 -1.41
C THR A 40 6.45 6.75 -0.64
N VAL A 41 7.12 6.33 0.43
CA VAL A 41 6.64 5.27 1.34
C VAL A 41 5.32 5.68 2.00
N ARG A 42 5.23 6.91 2.53
CA ARG A 42 3.99 7.47 3.08
C ARG A 42 2.86 7.53 2.06
N ALA A 43 3.16 7.94 0.82
CA ALA A 43 2.16 8.00 -0.24
C ALA A 43 1.63 6.61 -0.62
N ALA A 44 2.50 5.60 -0.67
CA ALA A 44 2.12 4.21 -0.91
C ALA A 44 1.23 3.67 0.22
N GLN A 45 1.60 3.94 1.47
CA GLN A 45 0.78 3.58 2.63
C GLN A 45 -0.63 4.18 2.56
N ARG A 46 -0.72 5.48 2.24
CA ARG A 46 -2.01 6.17 2.10
C ARG A 46 -2.86 5.57 0.97
N ARG A 47 -2.28 5.34 -0.21
CA ARG A 47 -3.00 4.71 -1.33
C ARG A 47 -3.57 3.34 -0.97
N MET A 48 -2.79 2.53 -0.27
CA MET A 48 -3.22 1.18 0.15
C MET A 48 -4.30 1.24 1.24
N ALA A 49 -4.22 2.20 2.16
CA ALA A 49 -5.30 2.46 3.13
C ALA A 49 -6.59 2.92 2.45
N ASP A 50 -6.50 3.81 1.45
CA ASP A 50 -7.65 4.27 0.67
C ASP A 50 -8.29 3.08 -0.08
N LEU A 51 -7.49 2.20 -0.70
CA LEU A 51 -7.96 0.98 -1.36
C LEU A 51 -8.65 0.00 -0.41
N ALA A 52 -8.06 -0.22 0.77
CA ALA A 52 -8.69 -1.05 1.81
C ALA A 52 -10.03 -0.44 2.27
N THR A 53 -10.11 0.89 2.34
CA THR A 53 -11.35 1.62 2.67
C THR A 53 -12.41 1.40 1.59
N PHE A 54 -12.07 1.51 0.29
CA PHE A 54 -13.02 1.22 -0.80
C PHE A 54 -13.59 -0.21 -0.74
N ASN A 55 -12.80 -1.19 -0.31
CA ASN A 55 -13.26 -2.57 -0.16
C ASN A 55 -14.29 -2.72 0.98
N LEU A 56 -14.20 -1.88 2.01
CA LEU A 56 -15.16 -1.84 3.12
C LEU A 56 -16.45 -1.07 2.76
N THR A 57 -16.37 -0.06 1.89
CA THR A 57 -17.54 0.75 1.50
C THR A 57 -18.43 0.11 0.43
N LEU A 58 -18.04 -1.03 -0.15
CA LEU A 58 -18.78 -1.73 -1.22
C LEU A 58 -19.53 -2.99 -0.76
N THR A 59 -19.55 -3.30 0.54
CA THR A 59 -20.26 -4.49 1.09
C THR A 59 -21.21 -4.19 2.24
N GLY A 60 -21.51 -2.91 2.51
CA GLY A 60 -22.42 -2.52 3.59
C GLY A 60 -23.23 -1.29 3.26
N GLY A 61 -24.32 -1.48 2.54
CA GLY A 61 -25.27 -0.39 2.26
C GLY A 61 -26.66 -0.92 1.89
N GLY A 62 -27.43 -1.30 2.91
CA GLY A 62 -28.90 -1.47 2.84
C GLY A 62 -29.40 -2.86 2.53
#